data_AF-A0A1M3C9B2-F1
#
_entry.id   AF-A0A1M3C9B2-F1
#
_cell.length_a   1.000
_cell.length_b   1.000
_cell.length_c   1.000
_cell.angle_alpha   90.00
_cell.angle_beta   90.00
_cell.angle_gamma   90.00
#
_symmetry.space_group_name_H-M   'P 1'
#
loop_
_entity.id
_entity.type
_entity.pdbx_description
1 polymer ?
#
loop_
_entity_poly.entity_id
_entity_poly.type
_entity_poly.pdbx_seq_one_letter_code
_entity_poly.pdbx_strand_id
1 'polypeptide(L)'
;MNEAIRPDSVELTTRAPPQLSVVVPTFKERDNVVALYRKLSSALAGIAWEVIYVDDNSPDGTAEAVRKLAAIDPRVRCIRRIGRRGLSGACIEGILASSAPCAAVMDADLQHDETRLPKMLALLENGAADLVVGSRYIEGGSADSFDKQRAGFSMLATSLAKKLLRVEIADPMSGFFMIRRDRFERLAPELSTQGFKILLDVIATARGTLRITEIPFTFGSRLHGESKLDSMVALDFLGLVLAKLTHDAVSLRFLLFALVGSIGVVVHFVGLFVALDVLRWPFPHSQAFGAILAMTSNFLLNNFLTYRDQRLKGLGVLRGLFVFYIVCSVGLLANVGVAFSVYDQEPIWWLAGAAGALMGVVWNYAVSSLFVWRRR
;
A
#
# COMPACT_ATOMS: atom_id res chain seq x y z
N MET A 1 0.06 -44.10 37.84
CA MET A 1 0.45 -44.10 36.41
C MET A 1 0.09 -42.72 35.84
N ASN A 2 0.99 -41.75 36.00
CA ASN A 2 0.91 -40.39 35.43
C ASN A 2 2.33 -39.79 35.52
N GLU A 3 3.27 -40.40 34.81
CA GLU A 3 4.51 -39.71 34.45
C GLU A 3 4.19 -38.86 33.23
N ALA A 4 3.81 -37.61 33.49
CA ALA A 4 3.82 -36.58 32.48
C ALA A 4 5.24 -36.50 31.93
N ILE A 5 5.37 -36.66 30.61
CA ILE A 5 6.57 -36.43 29.81
C ILE A 5 7.11 -35.05 30.20
N ARG A 6 8.12 -35.02 31.08
CA ARG A 6 8.99 -33.86 31.21
C ARG A 6 9.79 -33.86 29.91
N PRO A 7 9.67 -32.85 29.03
CA PRO A 7 10.56 -32.80 27.89
C PRO A 7 11.97 -32.76 28.46
N ASP A 8 12.79 -33.74 28.07
CA ASP A 8 14.20 -33.80 28.38
C ASP A 8 14.79 -32.40 28.15
N SER A 9 15.69 -31.97 29.04
CA SER A 9 16.35 -30.67 28.94
C SER A 9 17.08 -30.61 27.60
N VAL A 10 16.41 -30.03 26.60
CA VAL A 10 17.00 -29.77 25.29
C VAL A 10 18.13 -28.81 25.55
N GLU A 11 19.37 -29.25 25.37
CA GLU A 11 20.52 -28.36 25.24
C GLU A 11 20.31 -27.52 23.99
N LEU A 12 19.61 -26.40 24.17
CA LEU A 12 19.39 -25.40 23.15
C LEU A 12 20.75 -24.77 22.86
N THR A 13 21.23 -24.91 21.63
CA THR A 13 22.41 -24.19 21.14
C THR A 13 22.24 -22.70 21.44
N THR A 14 23.13 -22.19 22.29
CA THR A 14 23.04 -20.92 23.03
C THR A 14 23.34 -19.70 22.16
N ARG A 15 22.64 -19.54 21.04
CA ARG A 15 22.65 -18.25 20.37
C ARG A 15 21.80 -17.28 21.20
N ALA A 16 22.39 -16.17 21.63
CA ALA A 16 21.66 -15.13 22.33
C ALA A 16 20.42 -14.74 21.50
N PRO A 17 19.24 -14.62 22.11
CA PRO A 17 18.04 -14.25 21.40
C PRO A 17 18.24 -12.88 20.73
N PRO A 18 17.72 -12.66 19.51
CA PRO A 18 17.93 -11.40 18.80
C PRO A 18 17.28 -10.25 19.59
N GLN A 19 18.04 -9.18 19.79
CA GLN A 19 17.58 -7.89 20.31
C GLN A 19 16.96 -7.04 19.19
N LEU A 20 17.47 -7.20 17.97
CA LEU A 20 17.03 -6.48 16.78
C LEU A 20 16.70 -7.44 15.64
N SER A 21 15.54 -7.26 15.01
CA SER A 21 15.23 -7.85 13.71
C SER A 21 15.22 -6.77 12.63
N VAL A 22 16.02 -6.95 11.59
CA VAL A 22 16.01 -6.10 10.40
C VAL A 22 15.08 -6.73 9.36
N VAL A 23 13.98 -6.06 9.05
CA VAL A 23 12.98 -6.49 8.08
C VAL A 23 13.28 -5.84 6.74
N VAL A 24 13.54 -6.66 5.73
CA VAL A 24 13.92 -6.23 4.39
C VAL A 24 12.90 -6.73 3.37
N PRO A 25 11.92 -5.89 2.97
CA PRO A 25 11.00 -6.24 1.91
C PRO A 25 11.73 -6.28 0.56
N THR A 26 11.44 -7.29 -0.25
CA THR A 26 12.16 -7.55 -1.51
C THR A 26 11.23 -7.87 -2.68
N PHE A 27 11.53 -7.27 -3.83
CA PHE A 27 10.94 -7.66 -5.11
C PHE A 27 11.92 -7.37 -6.25
N LYS A 28 12.49 -8.43 -6.84
CA LYS A 28 13.57 -8.36 -7.84
C LYS A 28 14.86 -7.71 -7.32
N GLU A 29 15.36 -8.20 -6.19
CA GLU A 29 16.50 -7.63 -5.45
C GLU A 29 17.65 -8.63 -5.29
N ARG A 30 17.72 -9.65 -6.16
CA ARG A 30 18.66 -10.77 -6.05
C ARG A 30 20.10 -10.33 -5.78
N ASP A 31 20.60 -9.37 -6.54
CA ASP A 31 22.01 -8.97 -6.50
C ASP A 31 22.35 -8.16 -5.25
N ASN A 32 21.35 -7.57 -4.59
CA ASN A 32 21.54 -6.75 -3.40
C ASN A 32 21.55 -7.56 -2.10
N VAL A 33 20.98 -8.77 -2.08
CA VAL A 33 20.83 -9.62 -0.88
C VAL A 33 22.15 -9.80 -0.11
N VAL A 34 23.19 -10.27 -0.79
CA VAL A 34 24.48 -10.59 -0.14
C VAL A 34 25.22 -9.33 0.27
N ALA A 35 25.18 -8.29 -0.57
CA ALA A 35 25.84 -7.01 -0.28
C ALA A 35 25.23 -6.34 0.97
N LEU A 36 23.90 -6.31 1.06
CA LEU A 36 23.21 -5.76 2.23
C LEU A 36 23.52 -6.57 3.50
N TYR A 37 23.49 -7.89 3.41
CA TYR A 37 23.81 -8.72 4.58
C TYR A 37 25.24 -8.48 5.10
N ARG A 38 26.24 -8.33 4.24
CA ARG A 38 27.62 -8.03 4.67
C ARG A 38 27.70 -6.69 5.39
N LYS A 39 27.03 -5.67 4.85
CA LYS A 39 26.90 -4.35 5.45
C LYS A 39 26.25 -4.40 6.83
N LEU A 40 25.11 -5.09 6.95
CA LEU A 40 24.44 -5.34 8.23
C LEU A 40 25.33 -6.07 9.23
N SER A 41 26.04 -7.11 8.80
CA SER A 41 26.92 -7.88 9.68
C SER A 41 28.10 -7.05 10.20
N SER A 42 28.57 -6.08 9.42
CA SER A 42 29.61 -5.14 9.87
C SER A 42 29.04 -4.10 10.83
N ALA A 43 27.89 -3.49 10.50
CA ALA A 43 27.29 -2.41 11.29
C ALA A 43 26.75 -2.89 12.64
N LEU A 44 26.26 -4.12 12.72
CA LEU A 44 25.67 -4.72 13.91
C LEU A 44 26.63 -5.68 14.63
N ALA A 45 27.94 -5.50 14.44
CA ALA A 45 28.94 -6.26 15.18
C ALA A 45 28.78 -6.05 16.69
N GLY A 46 28.69 -7.15 17.45
CA GLY A 46 28.48 -7.10 18.90
C GLY A 46 27.01 -6.97 19.35
N ILE A 47 26.05 -6.86 18.43
CA ILE A 47 24.62 -6.84 18.73
C ILE A 47 24.02 -8.23 18.40
N ALA A 48 23.10 -8.73 19.21
CA ALA A 48 22.34 -9.92 18.85
C ALA A 48 21.23 -9.53 17.87
N TRP A 49 21.33 -9.96 16.60
CA TRP A 49 20.39 -9.55 15.56
C TRP A 49 20.01 -10.67 14.59
N GLU A 50 18.88 -10.50 13.92
CA GLU A 50 18.43 -11.30 12.77
C GLU A 50 18.01 -10.39 11.60
N VAL A 51 18.00 -10.93 10.39
CA VAL A 51 17.41 -10.27 9.21
C VAL A 51 16.36 -11.17 8.59
N ILE A 52 15.18 -10.59 8.36
CA ILE A 52 14.05 -11.26 7.74
C ILE A 52 13.82 -10.61 6.37
N TYR A 53 14.23 -11.31 5.32
CA TYR A 53 13.88 -10.92 3.96
C TYR A 53 12.48 -11.40 3.64
N VAL A 54 11.59 -10.48 3.28
CA VAL A 54 10.20 -10.78 2.91
C VAL A 54 10.05 -10.60 1.40
N ASP A 55 9.96 -11.70 0.67
CA ASP A 55 9.97 -11.74 -0.80
C ASP A 55 8.58 -11.96 -1.39
N ASP A 56 8.18 -11.09 -2.31
CA ASP A 56 6.87 -11.09 -2.99
C ASP A 56 6.83 -12.00 -4.23
N ASN A 57 7.39 -13.20 -4.06
CA ASN A 57 7.56 -14.21 -5.09
C ASN A 57 8.30 -13.63 -6.30
N SER A 58 9.51 -13.13 -6.09
CA SER A 58 10.31 -12.51 -7.14
C SER A 58 10.65 -13.52 -8.25
N PRO A 59 10.52 -13.13 -9.53
CA PRO A 59 10.81 -14.01 -10.66
C PRO A 59 12.31 -14.13 -10.98
N ASP A 60 13.18 -13.34 -10.34
CA ASP A 60 14.61 -13.23 -10.62
C ASP A 60 15.49 -14.16 -9.76
N GLY A 61 14.89 -14.93 -8.86
CA GLY A 61 15.59 -15.81 -7.93
C GLY A 61 15.99 -15.16 -6.59
N THR A 62 15.47 -13.96 -6.25
CA THR A 62 15.76 -13.29 -4.95
C THR A 62 15.60 -14.24 -3.75
N ALA A 63 14.46 -14.93 -3.63
CA ALA A 63 14.22 -15.86 -2.52
C ALA A 63 15.23 -17.03 -2.47
N GLU A 64 15.76 -17.48 -3.61
CA GLU A 64 16.78 -18.53 -3.64
C GLU A 64 18.12 -18.01 -3.13
N ALA A 65 18.50 -16.79 -3.49
CA ALA A 65 19.70 -16.14 -2.97
C ALA A 65 19.64 -15.99 -1.43
N VAL A 66 18.48 -15.57 -0.89
CA VAL A 66 18.28 -15.50 0.57
C VAL A 66 18.41 -16.88 1.22
N ARG A 67 17.80 -17.93 0.65
CA ARG A 67 17.92 -19.29 1.22
C ARG A 67 19.35 -19.83 1.21
N LYS A 68 20.11 -19.58 0.14
CA LYS A 68 21.53 -19.93 0.08
C LYS A 68 22.32 -19.26 1.18
N LEU A 69 22.03 -17.99 1.47
CA LEU A 69 22.64 -17.25 2.56
C LEU A 69 22.20 -17.77 3.95
N ALA A 70 20.92 -18.08 4.13
CA ALA A 70 20.36 -18.66 5.35
C ALA A 70 20.91 -20.05 5.69
N ALA A 71 21.33 -20.82 4.68
CA ALA A 71 22.03 -22.09 4.88
C ALA A 71 23.43 -21.91 5.50
N ILE A 72 24.01 -20.71 5.40
CA ILE A 72 25.37 -20.39 5.89
C ILE A 72 25.32 -19.65 7.22
N ASP A 73 24.33 -18.79 7.44
CA ASP A 73 24.16 -18.07 8.71
C ASP A 73 22.70 -18.12 9.23
N PRO A 74 22.47 -18.65 10.44
CA PRO A 74 21.14 -18.70 11.04
C PRO A 74 20.49 -17.34 11.34
N ARG A 75 21.20 -16.21 11.23
CA ARG A 75 20.59 -14.86 11.36
C ARG A 75 19.65 -14.54 10.21
N VAL A 76 19.80 -15.23 9.09
CA VAL A 76 19.08 -14.90 7.86
C VAL A 76 17.84 -15.77 7.74
N ARG A 77 16.69 -15.11 7.60
CA ARG A 77 15.39 -15.75 7.41
C ARG A 77 14.76 -15.26 6.12
N CYS A 78 13.99 -16.13 5.48
CA CYS A 78 13.25 -15.85 4.26
C CYS A 78 11.77 -16.12 4.47
N ILE A 79 10.93 -15.12 4.26
CA ILE A 79 9.48 -15.26 4.16
C ILE A 79 9.11 -15.05 2.69
N ARG A 80 8.76 -16.11 1.97
CA ARG A 80 8.28 -16.01 0.58
C ARG A 80 6.76 -15.96 0.56
N ARG A 81 6.20 -14.87 0.04
CA ARG A 81 4.75 -14.65 -0.01
C ARG A 81 4.20 -15.02 -1.39
N ILE A 82 3.34 -16.03 -1.43
CA ILE A 82 2.68 -16.49 -2.67
C ILE A 82 1.29 -15.87 -2.75
N GLY A 83 0.93 -15.33 -3.92
CA GLY A 83 -0.38 -14.70 -4.17
C GLY A 83 -0.60 -13.36 -3.45
N ARG A 84 0.37 -12.89 -2.66
CA ARG A 84 0.33 -11.64 -1.89
C ARG A 84 1.43 -10.71 -2.38
N ARG A 85 1.14 -9.41 -2.45
CA ARG A 85 2.12 -8.37 -2.83
C ARG A 85 1.86 -7.07 -2.10
N GLY A 86 2.92 -6.30 -1.87
CA GLY A 86 2.84 -4.93 -1.33
C GLY A 86 3.87 -4.69 -0.24
N LEU A 87 4.55 -3.55 -0.32
CA LEU A 87 5.63 -3.17 0.59
C LEU A 87 5.14 -3.07 2.04
N SER A 88 4.02 -2.36 2.30
CA SER A 88 3.49 -2.25 3.67
C SER A 88 3.19 -3.61 4.30
N GLY A 89 2.47 -4.48 3.58
CA GLY A 89 2.19 -5.83 4.07
C GLY A 89 3.45 -6.66 4.30
N ALA A 90 4.52 -6.47 3.49
CA ALA A 90 5.78 -7.20 3.67
C ALA A 90 6.44 -6.81 5.00
N CYS A 91 6.47 -5.50 5.29
CA CYS A 91 7.01 -4.99 6.54
C CYS A 91 6.22 -5.49 7.74
N ILE A 92 4.88 -5.44 7.70
CA ILE A 92 4.01 -5.93 8.79
C ILE A 92 4.29 -7.42 9.07
N GLU A 93 4.28 -8.25 8.03
CA GLU A 93 4.51 -9.69 8.18
C GLU A 93 5.93 -10.00 8.70
N GLY A 94 6.94 -9.28 8.23
CA GLY A 94 8.31 -9.44 8.72
C GLY A 94 8.48 -9.02 10.19
N ILE A 95 7.90 -7.89 10.59
CA ILE A 95 7.96 -7.40 11.98
C ILE A 95 7.27 -8.39 12.93
N LEU A 96 6.07 -8.88 12.55
CA LEU A 96 5.29 -9.79 13.40
C LEU A 96 5.86 -11.23 13.43
N ALA A 97 6.67 -11.63 12.45
CA ALA A 97 7.32 -12.94 12.41
C ALA A 97 8.63 -13.03 13.22
N SER A 98 9.19 -11.89 13.62
CA SER A 98 10.38 -11.79 14.47
C SER A 98 10.06 -12.21 15.90
N SER A 99 11.07 -12.59 16.69
CA SER A 99 10.98 -12.68 18.17
C SER A 99 11.65 -11.50 18.88
N ALA A 100 12.37 -10.65 18.15
CA ALA A 100 13.15 -9.55 18.71
C ALA A 100 12.27 -8.44 19.31
N PRO A 101 12.70 -7.80 20.41
CA PRO A 101 11.98 -6.68 21.03
C PRO A 101 11.98 -5.41 20.17
N CYS A 102 12.95 -5.24 19.28
CA CYS A 102 13.01 -4.13 18.33
C CYS A 102 12.99 -4.66 16.89
N ALA A 103 12.28 -3.96 16.01
CA ALA A 103 12.26 -4.25 14.59
C ALA A 103 12.61 -3.00 13.78
N ALA A 104 13.62 -3.11 12.93
CA ALA A 104 13.95 -2.13 11.91
C ALA A 104 13.34 -2.52 10.58
N VAL A 105 12.94 -1.53 9.78
CA VAL A 105 12.58 -1.69 8.38
C VAL A 105 13.61 -0.95 7.55
N MET A 106 14.12 -1.58 6.50
CA MET A 106 14.97 -0.92 5.51
C MET A 106 14.83 -1.58 4.13
N ASP A 107 14.92 -0.76 3.08
CA ASP A 107 14.95 -1.22 1.69
C ASP A 107 16.21 -2.02 1.35
N ALA A 108 16.08 -2.90 0.36
CA ALA A 108 17.15 -3.80 -0.06
C ALA A 108 18.23 -3.14 -0.94
N ASP A 109 17.96 -1.96 -1.49
CA ASP A 109 18.73 -1.34 -2.59
C ASP A 109 19.96 -0.53 -2.15
N LEU A 110 20.39 -0.71 -0.89
CA LEU A 110 21.60 -0.13 -0.30
C LEU A 110 21.58 1.40 -0.17
N GLN A 111 20.43 2.05 -0.35
CA GLN A 111 20.31 3.51 -0.19
C GLN A 111 20.22 3.95 1.27
N HIS A 112 19.82 3.05 2.17
CA HIS A 112 19.76 3.32 3.60
C HIS A 112 21.11 3.07 4.27
N ASP A 113 21.48 3.96 5.20
CA ASP A 113 22.72 3.90 5.96
C ASP A 113 22.58 2.92 7.15
N GLU A 114 23.03 1.68 6.96
CA GLU A 114 22.98 0.63 7.98
C GLU A 114 23.75 0.99 9.26
N THR A 115 24.73 1.89 9.18
CA THR A 115 25.59 2.28 10.33
C THR A 115 24.81 3.04 11.39
N ARG A 116 23.59 3.48 11.08
CA ARG A 116 22.69 4.15 12.01
C ARG A 116 21.91 3.19 12.90
N LEU A 117 21.76 1.92 12.51
CA LEU A 117 20.98 0.93 13.25
C LEU A 117 21.42 0.78 14.73
N PRO A 118 22.72 0.73 15.08
CA PRO A 118 23.13 0.68 16.49
C PRO A 118 22.64 1.87 17.32
N LYS A 119 22.70 3.09 16.75
CA LYS A 119 22.22 4.30 17.42
C LYS A 119 20.69 4.29 17.59
N MET A 120 19.97 3.83 16.58
CA MET A 120 18.51 3.68 16.65
C MET A 120 18.12 2.69 17.75
N LEU A 121 18.80 1.55 17.83
CA LEU A 121 18.56 0.53 18.84
C LEU A 121 18.79 1.09 20.26
N ALA A 122 19.92 1.77 20.47
CA ALA A 122 20.24 2.37 21.77
C ALA A 122 19.16 3.37 22.25
N LEU A 123 18.55 4.15 21.35
CA LEU A 123 17.46 5.08 21.67
C LEU A 123 16.14 4.38 22.04
N LEU A 124 15.89 3.17 21.53
CA LEU A 124 14.72 2.39 21.91
C LEU A 124 14.94 1.65 23.23
N GLU A 125 16.15 1.11 23.44
CA GLU A 125 16.53 0.35 24.63
C GLU A 125 16.62 1.23 25.87
N ASN A 126 17.16 2.45 25.75
CA ASN A 126 17.20 3.42 26.85
C ASN A 126 15.84 4.10 27.12
N GLY A 127 14.82 3.78 26.32
CA GLY A 127 13.47 4.31 26.47
C GLY A 127 13.30 5.78 26.05
N ALA A 128 14.27 6.37 25.34
CA ALA A 128 14.17 7.72 24.79
C ALA A 128 13.11 7.84 23.69
N ALA A 129 12.88 6.77 22.93
CA ALA A 129 11.88 6.70 21.88
C ALA A 129 11.11 5.37 21.89
N ASP A 130 9.91 5.39 21.31
CA ASP A 130 9.15 4.20 20.94
C ASP A 130 9.29 3.89 19.43
N LEU A 131 9.59 4.92 18.63
CA LEU A 131 9.85 4.86 17.19
C LEU A 131 11.00 5.79 16.82
N VAL A 132 12.01 5.28 16.10
CA VAL A 132 13.13 6.07 15.56
C VAL A 132 13.06 6.07 14.04
N VAL A 133 13.14 7.24 13.43
CA VAL A 133 13.05 7.41 11.97
C VAL A 133 14.38 7.92 11.43
N GLY A 134 14.93 7.24 10.43
CA GLY A 134 15.99 7.79 9.61
C GLY A 134 15.41 8.87 8.71
N SER A 135 15.83 10.11 8.89
CA SER A 135 15.27 11.28 8.23
C SER A 135 16.29 11.95 7.33
N ARG A 136 15.87 12.26 6.09
CA ARG A 136 16.71 12.94 5.09
C ARG A 136 16.69 14.46 5.22
N TYR A 137 15.69 15.00 5.92
CA TYR A 137 15.33 16.42 5.89
C TYR A 137 15.63 17.17 7.19
N ILE A 138 16.33 16.54 8.13
CA ILE A 138 16.83 17.19 9.36
C ILE A 138 18.32 17.52 9.23
N GLU A 139 18.82 18.39 10.10
CA GLU A 139 20.22 18.84 10.10
C GLU A 139 21.19 17.65 10.15
N GLY A 140 22.11 17.59 9.17
CA GLY A 140 23.05 16.47 8.96
C GLY A 140 22.55 15.35 8.04
N GLY A 141 21.28 15.38 7.61
CA GLY A 141 20.74 14.51 6.56
C GLY A 141 21.02 15.06 5.15
N SER A 142 21.13 14.16 4.16
CA SER A 142 21.26 14.58 2.75
C SER A 142 20.42 13.68 1.83
N ALA A 143 19.77 14.33 0.86
CA ALA A 143 19.00 13.72 -0.22
C ALA A 143 19.59 14.05 -1.61
N ASP A 144 20.91 14.21 -1.71
CA ASP A 144 21.60 14.76 -2.90
C ASP A 144 21.37 13.98 -4.21
N SER A 145 20.79 12.78 -4.17
CA SER A 145 20.45 11.99 -5.36
C SER A 145 19.03 12.21 -5.92
N PHE A 146 18.22 13.13 -5.37
CA PHE A 146 16.85 13.38 -5.85
C PHE A 146 16.77 14.52 -6.88
N ASP A 147 16.15 14.22 -8.03
CA ASP A 147 15.94 15.17 -9.13
C ASP A 147 15.01 16.32 -8.72
N LYS A 148 15.55 17.55 -8.67
CA LYS A 148 14.94 18.74 -8.04
C LYS A 148 13.63 19.19 -8.67
N GLN A 149 13.36 18.88 -9.95
CA GLN A 149 12.08 19.21 -10.60
C GLN A 149 10.92 18.30 -10.17
N ARG A 150 11.19 17.10 -9.65
CA ARG A 150 10.17 16.15 -9.17
C ARG A 150 9.77 16.37 -7.70
N ALA A 151 10.49 17.24 -6.99
CA ALA A 151 10.29 17.47 -5.55
C ALA A 151 9.01 18.27 -5.23
N GLY A 152 8.59 19.21 -6.08
CA GLY A 152 7.51 20.16 -5.76
C GLY A 152 6.14 19.52 -5.47
N PHE A 153 5.65 18.65 -6.35
CA PHE A 153 4.35 17.99 -6.15
C PHE A 153 4.37 16.99 -4.99
N SER A 154 5.47 16.23 -4.85
CA SER A 154 5.66 15.30 -3.74
C SER A 154 5.75 16.01 -2.39
N MET A 155 6.40 17.18 -2.33
CA MET A 155 6.49 18.01 -1.12
C MET A 155 5.12 18.57 -0.72
N LEU A 156 4.33 19.06 -1.68
CA LEU A 156 2.98 19.55 -1.41
C LEU A 156 2.05 18.44 -0.92
N ALA A 157 2.08 17.27 -1.57
CA ALA A 157 1.31 16.11 -1.15
C ALA A 157 1.71 15.63 0.25
N THR A 158 3.01 15.60 0.54
CA THR A 158 3.55 15.24 1.87
C THR A 158 3.15 16.26 2.93
N SER A 159 3.26 17.56 2.64
CA SER A 159 2.87 18.64 3.56
C SER A 159 1.37 18.59 3.87
N LEU A 160 0.54 18.37 2.86
CA LEU A 160 -0.90 18.24 3.02
C LEU A 160 -1.26 17.02 3.89
N ALA A 161 -0.64 15.86 3.66
CA ALA A 161 -0.85 14.68 4.49
C ALA A 161 -0.36 14.89 5.92
N LYS A 162 0.80 15.53 6.13
CA LYS A 162 1.29 15.88 7.47
C LYS A 162 0.26 16.73 8.22
N LYS A 163 -0.30 17.75 7.57
CA LYS A 163 -1.31 18.62 8.16
C LYS A 163 -2.62 17.88 8.45
N LEU A 164 -3.09 17.08 7.50
CA LEU A 164 -4.35 16.33 7.61
C LEU A 164 -4.29 15.23 8.68
N LEU A 165 -3.17 14.50 8.74
CA LEU A 165 -2.95 13.39 9.68
C LEU A 165 -2.28 13.83 10.99
N ARG A 166 -2.03 15.14 11.16
CA ARG A 166 -1.38 15.75 12.34
C ARG A 166 -0.03 15.07 12.67
N VAL A 167 0.78 14.86 11.64
CA VAL A 167 2.10 14.22 11.74
C VAL A 167 3.19 15.28 11.79
N GLU A 168 3.91 15.35 12.91
CA GLU A 168 4.88 16.43 13.18
C GLU A 168 6.33 16.12 12.74
N ILE A 169 6.61 14.91 12.25
CA ILE A 169 7.99 14.53 11.84
C ILE A 169 8.41 15.10 10.48
N ALA A 170 9.70 15.35 10.29
CA ALA A 170 10.25 15.92 9.06
C ALA A 170 10.15 14.95 7.86
N ASP A 171 10.43 13.66 8.04
CA ASP A 171 10.40 12.66 6.95
C ASP A 171 9.44 11.48 7.20
N PRO A 172 8.11 11.71 7.11
CA PRO A 172 7.11 10.64 7.30
C PRO A 172 7.06 9.62 6.16
N MET A 173 7.82 9.87 5.09
CA MET A 173 7.82 9.04 3.90
C MET A 173 9.02 8.07 3.85
N SER A 174 9.86 8.10 4.89
CA SER A 174 11.07 7.28 5.01
C SER A 174 10.73 5.78 5.05
N GLY A 175 11.49 5.00 4.27
CA GLY A 175 11.50 3.53 4.35
C GLY A 175 12.45 3.00 5.41
N PHE A 176 13.14 3.88 6.15
CA PHE A 176 14.14 3.53 7.15
C PHE A 176 13.71 3.98 8.54
N PHE A 177 13.25 3.04 9.34
CA PHE A 177 12.80 3.31 10.71
C PHE A 177 12.96 2.07 11.60
N MET A 178 12.93 2.26 12.90
CA MET A 178 12.98 1.21 13.91
C MET A 178 11.91 1.45 14.96
N ILE A 179 11.18 0.42 15.31
CA ILE A 179 10.08 0.49 16.28
C ILE A 179 10.21 -0.61 17.33
N ARG A 180 9.77 -0.30 18.55
CA ARG A 180 9.55 -1.33 19.57
C ARG A 180 8.42 -2.27 19.15
N ARG A 181 8.68 -3.57 19.21
CA ARG A 181 7.72 -4.59 18.79
C ARG A 181 6.41 -4.51 19.58
N ASP A 182 6.49 -4.35 20.91
CA ASP A 182 5.32 -4.28 21.78
C ASP A 182 4.36 -3.12 21.44
N ARG A 183 4.91 -2.05 20.86
CA ARG A 183 4.15 -0.91 20.35
C ARG A 183 3.57 -1.20 18.99
N PHE A 184 4.36 -1.77 18.08
CA PHE A 184 3.91 -2.14 16.74
C PHE A 184 2.76 -3.15 16.77
N GLU A 185 2.82 -4.16 17.63
CA GLU A 185 1.77 -5.19 17.76
C GLU A 185 0.40 -4.61 18.13
N ARG A 186 0.36 -3.53 18.91
CA ARG A 186 -0.89 -2.84 19.25
C ARG A 186 -1.48 -2.10 18.06
N LEU A 187 -0.63 -1.59 17.18
CA LEU A 187 -1.03 -0.82 15.99
C LEU A 187 -1.37 -1.75 14.82
N ALA A 188 -0.70 -2.89 14.72
CA ALA A 188 -0.77 -3.81 13.59
C ALA A 188 -2.20 -4.18 13.11
N PRO A 189 -3.19 -4.40 13.99
CA PRO A 189 -4.56 -4.70 13.55
C PRO A 189 -5.24 -3.58 12.75
N GLU A 190 -4.82 -2.32 12.96
CA GLU A 190 -5.39 -1.13 12.30
C GLU A 190 -4.53 -0.64 11.12
N LEU A 191 -3.40 -1.30 10.83
CA LEU A 191 -2.54 -0.92 9.72
C LEU A 191 -3.10 -1.39 8.38
N SER A 192 -2.94 -0.56 7.35
CA SER A 192 -3.23 -0.93 5.98
C SER A 192 -2.15 -1.87 5.45
N THR A 193 -2.57 -3.05 5.02
CA THR A 193 -1.72 -3.98 4.28
C THR A 193 -1.46 -3.53 2.84
N GLN A 194 -2.22 -2.55 2.34
CA GLN A 194 -2.11 -2.01 0.99
C GLN A 194 -1.26 -0.73 1.00
N GLY A 195 -0.42 -0.60 -0.02
CA GLY A 195 0.42 0.58 -0.25
C GLY A 195 1.91 0.37 0.05
N PHE A 196 2.63 1.48 0.08
CA PHE A 196 4.09 1.52 0.14
C PHE A 196 4.65 2.44 1.23
N LYS A 197 3.79 3.09 2.02
CA LYS A 197 4.20 4.08 3.04
C LYS A 197 3.80 3.65 4.44
N ILE A 198 4.35 2.51 4.86
CA ILE A 198 4.10 1.91 6.18
C ILE A 198 4.44 2.85 7.34
N LEU A 199 5.49 3.67 7.25
CA LEU A 199 5.86 4.61 8.31
C LEU A 199 4.74 5.63 8.57
N LEU A 200 4.22 6.24 7.51
CA LEU A 200 3.11 7.19 7.62
C LEU A 200 1.87 6.53 8.24
N ASP A 201 1.57 5.30 7.82
CA ASP A 201 0.46 4.51 8.34
C ASP A 201 0.62 4.23 9.85
N VAL A 202 1.82 3.80 10.28
CA VAL A 202 2.15 3.58 11.69
C VAL A 202 1.95 4.85 12.52
N ILE A 203 2.44 5.99 12.04
CA ILE A 203 2.35 7.25 12.78
C ILE A 203 0.91 7.77 12.84
N ALA A 204 0.19 7.71 11.71
CA ALA A 204 -1.22 8.12 11.65
C ALA A 204 -2.09 7.24 12.56
N THR A 205 -1.84 5.92 12.58
CA THR A 205 -2.56 4.96 13.43
C THR A 205 -2.21 5.13 14.90
N ALA A 206 -0.96 5.50 15.22
CA ALA A 206 -0.54 5.78 16.59
C ALA A 206 -1.24 7.00 17.21
N ARG A 207 -1.78 7.94 16.42
CA ARG A 207 -2.53 9.11 16.93
C ARG A 207 -1.83 9.86 18.08
N GLY A 208 -0.49 9.94 18.02
CA GLY A 208 0.34 10.63 19.02
C GLY A 208 0.72 9.80 20.26
N THR A 209 0.39 8.50 20.33
CA THR A 209 0.76 7.65 21.47
C THR A 209 2.22 7.19 21.48
N LEU A 210 2.97 7.42 20.39
CA LEU A 210 4.37 7.03 20.27
C LEU A 210 5.29 8.23 20.50
N ARG A 211 6.36 8.04 21.27
CA ARG A 211 7.48 8.99 21.32
C ARG A 211 8.37 8.75 20.11
N ILE A 212 8.43 9.73 19.20
CA ILE A 212 9.16 9.61 17.94
C ILE A 212 10.44 10.43 17.98
N THR A 213 11.55 9.87 17.52
CA THR A 213 12.83 10.58 17.35
C THR A 213 13.34 10.42 15.93
N GLU A 214 13.82 11.51 15.33
CA GLU A 214 14.45 11.48 14.01
C GLU A 214 15.97 11.48 14.14
N ILE A 215 16.65 10.69 13.32
CA ILE A 215 18.11 10.72 13.19
C ILE A 215 18.49 11.03 11.73
N PRO A 216 19.51 11.87 11.50
CA PRO A 216 19.93 12.19 10.16
C PRO A 216 20.61 10.99 9.52
N PHE A 217 20.39 10.78 8.22
CA PHE A 217 21.19 9.88 7.43
C PHE A 217 21.41 10.40 6.00
N THR A 218 22.46 9.89 5.36
CA THR A 218 22.78 10.21 3.97
C THR A 218 22.13 9.18 3.07
N PHE A 219 21.27 9.63 2.15
CA PHE A 219 20.61 8.76 1.19
C PHE A 219 21.59 8.38 0.07
N GLY A 220 21.97 7.11 0.00
CA GLY A 220 22.92 6.60 -0.99
C GLY A 220 22.37 6.59 -2.42
N SER A 221 23.27 6.61 -3.41
CA SER A 221 22.90 6.34 -4.80
C SER A 221 22.56 4.86 -4.98
N ARG A 222 21.50 4.58 -5.72
CA ARG A 222 21.05 3.21 -6.00
C ARG A 222 22.12 2.50 -6.86
N LEU A 223 22.63 1.36 -6.38
CA LEU A 223 23.67 0.61 -7.08
C LEU A 223 23.11 -0.25 -8.23
N HIS A 224 21.90 -0.80 -8.05
CA HIS A 224 21.24 -1.67 -9.03
C HIS A 224 19.71 -1.45 -9.07
N GLY A 225 19.09 -1.56 -10.26
CA GLY A 225 17.63 -1.56 -10.46
C GLY A 225 17.01 -0.26 -10.99
N GLU A 226 15.83 -0.35 -11.61
CA GLU A 226 15.11 0.81 -12.17
C GLU A 226 14.24 1.52 -11.12
N SER A 227 14.30 2.86 -11.11
CA SER A 227 13.49 3.71 -10.23
C SER A 227 12.02 3.69 -10.65
N LYS A 228 11.15 3.26 -9.73
CA LYS A 228 9.69 3.22 -9.93
C LYS A 228 8.99 4.34 -9.15
N LEU A 229 9.45 5.58 -9.29
CA LEU A 229 8.61 6.73 -8.96
C LEU A 229 7.61 6.95 -10.10
N ASP A 230 6.66 6.03 -10.17
CA ASP A 230 5.54 5.98 -11.11
C ASP A 230 4.36 6.77 -10.52
N SER A 231 3.46 7.31 -11.36
CA SER A 231 2.22 8.00 -10.93
C SER A 231 1.37 7.17 -9.97
N MET A 232 1.58 5.85 -9.95
CA MET A 232 1.04 4.91 -8.95
C MET A 232 1.34 5.28 -7.50
N VAL A 233 2.56 5.74 -7.23
CA VAL A 233 3.05 6.08 -5.89
C VAL A 233 2.21 7.23 -5.32
N ALA A 234 1.88 8.21 -6.15
CA ALA A 234 1.01 9.32 -5.74
C ALA A 234 -0.42 8.87 -5.44
N LEU A 235 -0.97 7.93 -6.24
CA LEU A 235 -2.30 7.38 -6.03
C LEU A 235 -2.39 6.56 -4.75
N ASP A 236 -1.48 5.62 -4.53
CA ASP A 236 -1.43 4.80 -3.33
C ASP A 236 -1.28 5.67 -2.06
N PHE A 237 -0.52 6.77 -2.16
CA PHE A 237 -0.39 7.75 -1.08
C PHE A 237 -1.71 8.46 -0.79
N LEU A 238 -2.40 8.97 -1.81
CA LEU A 238 -3.71 9.59 -1.65
C LEU A 238 -4.72 8.61 -1.02
N GLY A 239 -4.65 7.34 -1.42
CA GLY A 239 -5.48 6.30 -0.85
C GLY A 239 -5.24 6.05 0.63
N LEU A 240 -3.98 6.03 1.07
CA LEU A 240 -3.64 5.91 2.48
C LEU A 240 -4.16 7.10 3.30
N VAL A 241 -3.96 8.33 2.80
CA VAL A 241 -4.45 9.55 3.48
C VAL A 241 -5.97 9.51 3.62
N LEU A 242 -6.68 9.14 2.55
CA LEU A 242 -8.15 9.04 2.57
C LEU A 242 -8.63 7.94 3.53
N ALA A 243 -8.02 6.77 3.48
CA ALA A 243 -8.35 5.65 4.35
C ALA A 243 -8.24 6.08 5.82
N LYS A 244 -7.15 6.77 6.20
CA LYS A 244 -6.98 7.24 7.57
C LYS A 244 -7.91 8.39 7.96
N LEU A 245 -8.19 9.32 7.06
CA LEU A 245 -9.17 10.38 7.33
C LEU A 245 -10.58 9.83 7.54
N THR A 246 -10.95 8.80 6.76
CA THR A 246 -12.30 8.22 6.78
C THR A 246 -12.43 7.01 7.69
N HIS A 247 -11.39 6.66 8.47
CA HIS A 247 -11.38 5.47 9.32
C HIS A 247 -11.73 4.20 8.52
N ASP A 248 -11.12 4.07 7.35
CA ASP A 248 -11.32 3.01 6.37
C ASP A 248 -12.75 2.92 5.79
N ALA A 249 -13.61 3.93 6.02
CA ALA A 249 -14.97 3.94 5.46
C ALA A 249 -14.98 4.15 3.93
N VAL A 250 -14.02 4.90 3.38
CA VAL A 250 -13.95 5.18 1.94
C VAL A 250 -12.61 4.70 1.36
N SER A 251 -12.68 3.75 0.45
CA SER A 251 -11.48 3.26 -0.25
C SER A 251 -11.09 4.14 -1.44
N LEU A 252 -9.79 4.21 -1.74
CA LEU A 252 -9.31 4.86 -2.97
C LEU A 252 -9.95 4.28 -4.23
N ARG A 253 -10.17 2.96 -4.24
CA ARG A 253 -10.79 2.26 -5.38
C ARG A 253 -12.20 2.76 -5.62
N PHE A 254 -12.97 3.01 -4.55
CA PHE A 254 -14.29 3.62 -4.67
C PHE A 254 -14.22 5.03 -5.28
N LEU A 255 -13.28 5.88 -4.83
CA LEU A 255 -13.12 7.22 -5.40
C LEU A 255 -12.69 7.18 -6.88
N LEU A 256 -11.74 6.33 -7.24
CA LEU A 256 -11.32 6.17 -8.63
C LEU A 256 -12.47 5.65 -9.50
N PHE A 257 -13.26 4.70 -8.98
CA PHE A 257 -14.45 4.19 -9.65
C PHE A 257 -15.49 5.30 -9.86
N ALA A 258 -15.75 6.12 -8.84
CA ALA A 258 -16.68 7.24 -8.90
C ALA A 258 -16.19 8.32 -9.91
N LEU A 259 -14.89 8.64 -9.89
CA LEU A 259 -14.27 9.58 -10.83
C LEU A 259 -14.41 9.10 -12.28
N VAL A 260 -14.13 7.82 -12.53
CA VAL A 260 -14.36 7.21 -13.86
C VAL A 260 -15.85 7.29 -14.23
N GLY A 261 -16.75 7.03 -13.29
CA GLY A 261 -18.19 7.20 -13.47
C GLY A 261 -18.57 8.61 -13.94
N SER A 262 -18.02 9.65 -13.30
CA SER A 262 -18.23 11.05 -13.68
C SER A 262 -17.70 11.36 -15.08
N ILE A 263 -16.53 10.82 -15.45
CA ILE A 263 -16.01 10.93 -16.83
C ILE A 263 -16.96 10.23 -17.81
N GLY A 264 -17.52 9.08 -17.42
CA GLY A 264 -18.52 8.35 -18.21
C GLY A 264 -19.77 9.17 -18.51
N VAL A 265 -20.22 10.02 -17.59
CA VAL A 265 -21.35 10.94 -17.83
C VAL A 265 -21.00 11.94 -18.95
N VAL A 266 -19.78 12.47 -18.97
CA VAL A 266 -19.32 13.34 -20.07
C VAL A 266 -19.27 12.57 -21.39
N VAL A 267 -18.72 11.36 -21.38
CA VAL A 267 -18.68 10.49 -22.57
C VAL A 267 -20.09 10.17 -23.07
N HIS A 268 -21.05 9.96 -22.17
CA HIS A 268 -22.46 9.75 -22.52
C HIS A 268 -23.00 10.95 -23.29
N PHE A 269 -22.86 12.17 -22.75
CA PHE A 269 -23.38 13.37 -23.40
C PHE A 269 -22.70 13.65 -24.75
N VAL A 270 -21.40 13.42 -24.85
CA VAL A 270 -20.68 13.55 -26.14
C VAL A 270 -21.19 12.51 -27.15
N GLY A 271 -21.34 11.26 -26.75
CA GLY A 271 -21.88 10.20 -27.63
C GLY A 271 -23.30 10.48 -28.07
N LEU A 272 -24.13 10.97 -27.15
CA LEU A 272 -25.51 11.38 -27.41
C LEU A 272 -25.57 12.54 -28.42
N PHE A 273 -24.76 13.58 -28.21
CA PHE A 273 -24.65 14.73 -29.12
C PHE A 273 -24.23 14.30 -30.54
N VAL A 274 -23.20 13.46 -30.64
CA VAL A 274 -22.75 12.96 -31.95
C VAL A 274 -23.85 12.14 -32.63
N ALA A 275 -24.54 11.26 -31.91
CA ALA A 275 -25.60 10.46 -32.50
C ALA A 275 -26.83 11.30 -32.92
N LEU A 276 -27.23 12.28 -32.11
CA LEU A 276 -28.38 13.15 -32.39
C LEU A 276 -28.09 14.20 -33.46
N ASP A 277 -27.03 14.99 -33.29
CA ASP A 277 -26.82 16.21 -34.06
C ASP A 277 -25.94 15.99 -35.30
N VAL A 278 -25.01 15.04 -35.22
CA VAL A 278 -24.10 14.72 -36.34
C VAL A 278 -24.67 13.58 -37.19
N LEU A 279 -25.02 12.45 -36.57
CA LEU A 279 -25.51 11.26 -37.27
C LEU A 279 -27.03 11.26 -37.51
N ARG A 280 -27.77 12.19 -36.87
CA ARG A 280 -29.22 12.37 -37.04
C ARG A 280 -30.04 11.11 -36.72
N TRP A 281 -29.61 10.33 -35.73
CA TRP A 281 -30.34 9.15 -35.26
C TRP A 281 -31.54 9.54 -34.39
N PRO A 282 -32.61 8.71 -34.38
CA PRO A 282 -33.73 8.90 -33.44
C PRO A 282 -33.26 8.85 -31.99
N PHE A 283 -33.86 9.69 -31.13
CA PHE A 283 -33.46 9.85 -29.74
C PHE A 283 -33.31 8.53 -28.94
N PRO A 284 -34.21 7.54 -29.03
CA PRO A 284 -34.03 6.28 -28.31
C PRO A 284 -32.75 5.54 -28.69
N HIS A 285 -32.37 5.56 -29.98
CA HIS A 285 -31.15 4.92 -30.46
C HIS A 285 -29.90 5.71 -30.03
N SER A 286 -29.96 7.04 -30.09
CA SER A 286 -28.88 7.92 -29.63
C SER A 286 -28.64 7.79 -28.13
N GLN A 287 -29.70 7.67 -27.32
CA GLN A 287 -29.63 7.44 -25.88
C GLN A 287 -28.99 6.09 -25.55
N ALA A 288 -29.40 5.03 -26.24
CA ALA A 288 -28.81 3.70 -26.10
C ALA A 288 -27.32 3.71 -26.49
N PHE A 289 -26.97 4.37 -27.59
CA PHE A 289 -25.59 4.51 -28.04
C PHE A 289 -24.71 5.24 -27.01
N GLY A 290 -25.15 6.41 -26.52
CA GLY A 290 -24.44 7.16 -25.49
C GLY A 290 -24.24 6.34 -24.20
N ALA A 291 -25.26 5.59 -23.78
CA ALA A 291 -25.18 4.70 -22.61
C ALA A 291 -24.16 3.56 -22.80
N ILE A 292 -24.19 2.86 -23.94
CA ILE A 292 -23.24 1.78 -24.24
C ILE A 292 -21.81 2.34 -24.35
N LEU A 293 -21.63 3.48 -25.00
CA LEU A 293 -20.32 4.14 -25.14
C LEU A 293 -19.74 4.49 -23.76
N ALA A 294 -20.55 5.12 -22.89
CA ALA A 294 -20.16 5.46 -21.53
C ALA A 294 -19.82 4.23 -20.69
N MET A 295 -20.66 3.19 -20.71
CA MET A 295 -20.38 1.94 -19.97
C MET A 295 -19.10 1.26 -20.46
N THR A 296 -18.86 1.26 -21.76
CA THR A 296 -17.65 0.67 -22.36
C THR A 296 -16.40 1.46 -21.95
N SER A 297 -16.47 2.79 -22.05
CA SER A 297 -15.40 3.67 -21.61
C SER A 297 -15.09 3.47 -20.12
N ASN A 298 -16.13 3.47 -19.27
CA ASN A 298 -16.00 3.24 -17.83
C ASN A 298 -15.36 1.89 -17.51
N PHE A 299 -15.74 0.82 -18.21
CA PHE A 299 -15.13 -0.49 -18.03
C PHE A 299 -13.64 -0.46 -18.39
N LEU A 300 -13.28 0.11 -19.53
CA LEU A 300 -11.90 0.15 -20.00
C LEU A 300 -11.02 0.99 -19.06
N LEU A 301 -11.50 2.18 -18.66
CA LEU A 301 -10.80 3.03 -17.70
C LEU A 301 -10.65 2.35 -16.34
N ASN A 302 -11.70 1.72 -15.81
CA ASN A 302 -11.62 0.99 -14.54
C ASN A 302 -10.68 -0.22 -14.63
N ASN A 303 -10.65 -0.95 -15.74
CA ASN A 303 -9.74 -2.08 -15.94
C ASN A 303 -8.27 -1.63 -16.02
N PHE A 304 -8.02 -0.41 -16.50
CA PHE A 304 -6.67 0.15 -16.64
C PHE A 304 -6.19 0.88 -15.37
N LEU A 305 -7.08 1.64 -14.72
CA LEU A 305 -6.77 2.53 -13.61
C LEU A 305 -7.16 1.90 -12.26
N THR A 306 -8.45 1.68 -12.03
CA THR A 306 -9.03 1.31 -10.72
C THR A 306 -8.67 -0.12 -10.29
N TYR A 307 -8.74 -1.07 -11.21
CA TYR A 307 -8.49 -2.50 -10.98
C TYR A 307 -7.23 -2.97 -11.69
N ARG A 308 -6.22 -2.10 -11.78
CA ARG A 308 -4.98 -2.36 -12.49
C ARG A 308 -4.24 -3.61 -11.99
N ASP A 309 -4.31 -3.88 -10.69
CA ASP A 309 -3.76 -5.07 -10.04
C ASP A 309 -4.48 -6.36 -10.45
N GLN A 310 -5.73 -6.27 -10.87
CA GLN A 310 -6.61 -7.37 -11.28
C GLN A 310 -7.03 -7.25 -12.75
N ARG A 311 -6.19 -6.59 -13.55
CA ARG A 311 -6.51 -6.25 -14.93
C ARG A 311 -6.83 -7.50 -15.75
N LEU A 312 -8.02 -7.49 -16.35
CA LEU A 312 -8.44 -8.51 -17.31
C LEU A 312 -7.66 -8.35 -18.61
N LYS A 313 -7.25 -9.48 -19.21
CA LYS A 313 -6.49 -9.55 -20.47
C LYS A 313 -7.08 -10.61 -21.40
N GLY A 314 -6.90 -10.43 -22.71
CA GLY A 314 -7.40 -11.35 -23.74
C GLY A 314 -8.93 -11.52 -23.67
N LEU A 315 -9.41 -12.76 -23.85
CA LEU A 315 -10.83 -13.10 -23.80
C LEU A 315 -11.52 -12.78 -22.46
N GLY A 316 -10.74 -12.66 -21.37
CA GLY A 316 -11.27 -12.23 -20.07
C GLY A 316 -11.86 -10.81 -20.10
N VAL A 317 -11.36 -9.93 -20.99
CA VAL A 317 -11.86 -8.56 -21.15
C VAL A 317 -13.29 -8.55 -21.67
N LEU A 318 -13.59 -9.38 -22.68
CA LEU A 318 -14.93 -9.47 -23.29
C LEU A 318 -15.96 -10.01 -22.29
N ARG A 319 -15.59 -11.09 -21.57
CA ARG A 319 -16.43 -11.63 -20.50
C ARG A 319 -16.66 -10.60 -19.40
N GLY A 320 -15.60 -9.91 -18.98
CA GLY A 320 -15.69 -8.85 -17.97
C GLY A 320 -16.61 -7.71 -18.39
N LEU A 321 -16.49 -7.24 -19.64
CA LEU A 321 -17.33 -6.18 -20.20
C LEU A 321 -18.81 -6.58 -20.21
N PHE A 322 -19.11 -7.81 -20.63
CA PHE A 322 -20.48 -8.32 -20.64
C PHE A 322 -21.09 -8.37 -19.23
N VAL A 323 -20.34 -8.90 -18.25
CA VAL A 323 -20.78 -8.91 -16.85
C VAL A 323 -20.95 -7.48 -16.33
N PHE A 324 -20.06 -6.57 -16.69
CA PHE A 324 -20.13 -5.16 -16.30
C PHE A 324 -21.41 -4.48 -16.81
N TYR A 325 -21.83 -4.74 -18.06
CA TYR A 325 -23.11 -4.24 -18.57
C TYR A 325 -24.31 -4.74 -17.77
N ILE A 326 -24.32 -6.02 -17.39
CA ILE A 326 -25.40 -6.59 -16.57
C ILE A 326 -25.43 -5.88 -15.21
N VAL A 327 -24.27 -5.73 -14.56
CA VAL A 327 -24.16 -5.07 -13.26
C VAL A 327 -24.65 -3.62 -13.34
N CYS A 328 -24.21 -2.86 -14.33
CA CYS A 328 -24.63 -1.46 -14.53
C CYS A 328 -26.13 -1.34 -14.82
N SER A 329 -26.71 -2.29 -15.55
CA SER A 329 -28.15 -2.30 -15.85
C SER A 329 -28.97 -2.49 -14.57
N VAL A 330 -28.56 -3.40 -13.68
CA VAL A 330 -29.20 -3.58 -12.37
C VAL A 330 -28.98 -2.35 -11.48
N GLY A 331 -27.78 -1.76 -11.50
CA GLY A 331 -27.48 -0.54 -10.75
C GLY A 331 -28.35 0.65 -11.18
N LEU A 332 -28.71 0.73 -12.47
CA LEU A 332 -29.64 1.74 -12.96
C LEU A 332 -31.05 1.54 -12.38
N LEU A 333 -31.54 0.30 -12.30
CA LEU A 333 -32.82 0.00 -11.65
C LEU A 333 -32.80 0.35 -10.16
N ALA A 334 -31.71 0.03 -9.46
CA ALA A 334 -31.53 0.39 -8.04
C ALA A 334 -31.50 1.92 -7.83
N ASN A 335 -30.81 2.65 -8.72
CA ASN A 335 -30.80 4.11 -8.72
C ASN A 335 -32.23 4.67 -8.81
N VAL A 336 -32.98 4.25 -9.83
CA VAL A 336 -34.36 4.70 -10.05
C VAL A 336 -35.25 4.36 -8.86
N GLY A 337 -35.16 3.15 -8.31
CA GLY A 337 -35.94 2.72 -7.15
C GLY A 337 -35.68 3.55 -5.90
N VAL A 338 -34.41 3.84 -5.59
CA VAL A 338 -34.05 4.70 -4.44
C VAL A 338 -34.49 6.14 -4.67
N ALA A 339 -34.31 6.68 -5.88
CA ALA A 339 -34.76 8.02 -6.19
C ALA A 339 -36.28 8.18 -5.98
N PHE A 340 -37.08 7.23 -6.46
CA PHE A 340 -38.54 7.23 -6.22
C PHE A 340 -38.87 7.15 -4.72
N SER A 341 -38.25 6.22 -4.00
CA SER A 341 -38.51 6.06 -2.56
C SER A 341 -38.19 7.31 -1.75
N VAL A 342 -37.13 8.05 -2.11
CA VAL A 342 -36.76 9.30 -1.43
C VAL A 342 -37.73 10.42 -1.81
N TYR A 343 -38.09 10.50 -3.10
CA TYR A 343 -39.03 11.51 -3.59
C TYR A 343 -40.43 11.38 -2.98
N ASP A 344 -40.91 10.15 -2.77
CA ASP A 344 -42.22 9.87 -2.16
C ASP A 344 -42.27 10.27 -0.67
N GLN A 345 -41.13 10.25 0.03
CA GLN A 345 -41.02 10.69 1.42
C GLN A 345 -40.88 12.21 1.52
N GLU A 346 -39.94 12.76 0.76
CA GLU A 346 -39.73 14.20 0.63
C GLU A 346 -39.57 14.57 -0.85
N PRO A 347 -40.51 15.35 -1.45
CA PRO A 347 -40.56 15.60 -2.89
C PRO A 347 -39.53 16.64 -3.37
N ILE A 348 -38.29 16.49 -2.91
CA ILE A 348 -37.12 17.29 -3.29
C ILE A 348 -36.40 16.56 -4.42
N TRP A 349 -36.66 16.96 -5.66
CA TRP A 349 -36.20 16.27 -6.88
C TRP A 349 -34.67 16.06 -6.92
N TRP A 350 -33.88 17.07 -6.50
CA TRP A 350 -32.42 16.99 -6.57
C TRP A 350 -31.85 16.06 -5.50
N LEU A 351 -32.51 15.97 -4.33
CA LEU A 351 -32.14 15.07 -3.25
C LEU A 351 -32.42 13.62 -3.65
N ALA A 352 -33.60 13.36 -4.21
CA ALA A 352 -33.97 12.07 -4.79
C ALA A 352 -32.99 11.63 -5.88
N GLY A 353 -32.67 12.52 -6.83
CA GLY A 353 -31.70 12.26 -7.89
C GLY A 353 -30.29 11.97 -7.35
N ALA A 354 -29.84 12.72 -6.34
CA ALA A 354 -28.55 12.50 -5.70
C ALA A 354 -28.49 11.17 -4.95
N ALA A 355 -29.55 10.81 -4.21
CA ALA A 355 -29.65 9.54 -3.50
C ALA A 355 -29.63 8.34 -4.46
N GLY A 356 -30.40 8.42 -5.55
CA GLY A 356 -30.39 7.40 -6.60
C GLY A 356 -29.02 7.25 -7.27
N ALA A 357 -28.38 8.37 -7.63
CA ALA A 357 -27.04 8.36 -8.23
C ALA A 357 -26.00 7.74 -7.28
N LEU A 358 -26.04 8.10 -5.99
CA LEU A 358 -25.17 7.53 -4.96
C LEU A 358 -25.37 6.02 -4.84
N MET A 359 -26.62 5.56 -4.74
CA MET A 359 -26.95 4.12 -4.71
C MET A 359 -26.40 3.41 -5.95
N GLY A 360 -26.59 3.99 -7.14
CA GLY A 360 -26.10 3.42 -8.40
C GLY A 360 -24.58 3.27 -8.40
N VAL A 361 -23.83 4.28 -7.95
CA VAL A 361 -22.36 4.22 -7.86
C VAL A 361 -21.90 3.18 -6.84
N VAL A 362 -22.51 3.14 -5.65
CA VAL A 362 -22.17 2.17 -4.60
C VAL A 362 -22.46 0.74 -5.06
N TRP A 363 -23.63 0.49 -5.65
CA TRP A 363 -24.00 -0.81 -6.22
C TRP A 363 -23.02 -1.24 -7.30
N ASN A 364 -22.80 -0.37 -8.29
CA ASN A 364 -21.92 -0.68 -9.43
C ASN A 364 -20.50 -0.96 -8.95
N TYR A 365 -19.99 -0.22 -7.97
CA TYR A 365 -18.68 -0.47 -7.38
C TYR A 365 -18.62 -1.82 -6.67
N ALA A 366 -19.52 -2.07 -5.71
CA ALA A 366 -19.51 -3.26 -4.88
C ALA A 366 -19.65 -4.53 -5.73
N VAL A 367 -20.66 -4.58 -6.61
CA VAL A 367 -20.94 -5.76 -7.43
C VAL A 367 -19.87 -5.96 -8.50
N SER A 368 -19.35 -4.89 -9.12
CA SER A 368 -18.26 -5.05 -10.09
C SER A 368 -16.98 -5.57 -9.43
N SER A 369 -16.68 -5.14 -8.20
CA SER A 369 -15.52 -5.66 -7.45
C SER A 369 -15.64 -7.16 -7.12
N LEU A 370 -16.87 -7.68 -6.99
CA LEU A 370 -17.14 -9.08 -6.65
C LEU A 370 -17.29 -10.01 -7.87
N PHE A 371 -17.74 -9.48 -9.01
CA PHE A 371 -18.09 -10.30 -10.17
C PHE A 371 -17.25 -10.03 -11.42
N VAL A 372 -16.80 -8.79 -11.63
CA VAL A 372 -16.01 -8.41 -12.81
C VAL A 372 -14.52 -8.54 -12.51
N TRP A 373 -14.05 -7.91 -11.43
CA TRP A 373 -12.65 -7.92 -11.01
C TRP A 373 -12.49 -8.67 -9.69
N ARG A 374 -12.61 -10.00 -9.75
CA ARG A 374 -12.44 -10.88 -8.58
C ARG A 374 -10.98 -10.92 -8.14
N ARG A 375 -10.75 -10.74 -6.83
CA ARG A 375 -9.48 -11.11 -6.19
C ARG A 375 -9.26 -12.60 -6.38
N ARG A 376 -8.14 -12.96 -7.02
CA ARG A 376 -7.63 -14.32 -7.08
C ARG A 376 -6.86 -14.66 -5.82
#